data_AF-A0A9P9DJS7-F1
#
_entry.id   AF-A0A9P9DJS7-F1
#
_cell.length_a   1.000
_cell.length_b   1.000
_cell.length_c   1.000
_cell.angle_alpha   90.00
_cell.angle_beta   90.00
_cell.angle_gamma   90.00
#
_symmetry.space_group_name_H-M   'P 1'
#
loop_
_entity.id
_entity.type
_entity.pdbx_description
1 polymer ?
#
loop_
_entity_poly.entity_id
_entity_poly.type
_entity_poly.pdbx_seq_one_letter_code
_entity_poly.pdbx_strand_id
1 'polypeptide(L)' 'MPDNDIRLLSCDGGGVRGLSSLMILQNLMFTIDPDSPPKPCDYFDMIYGHQ' A
#
# COMPACT_ATOMS: atom_id res chain seq x y z
N MET A 1 17.90 -13.71 13.14
CA MET A 1 16.66 -13.93 12.37
C MET A 1 16.15 -12.54 12.06
N PRO A 2 16.14 -12.07 10.80
CA PRO A 2 15.63 -10.73 10.55
C PRO A 2 14.15 -10.73 10.92
N ASP A 3 13.78 -9.72 11.68
CA ASP A 3 12.45 -9.42 12.17
C ASP A 3 11.51 -9.30 10.95
N ASN A 4 10.70 -10.33 10.70
CA ASN A 4 9.67 -10.29 9.66
C ASN A 4 8.52 -9.41 10.19
N ASP A 5 8.73 -8.11 10.18
CA ASP A 5 7.69 -7.11 10.41
C ASP A 5 6.64 -7.26 9.31
N ILE A 6 5.47 -7.82 9.67
CA ILE A 6 4.38 -8.06 8.74
C ILE A 6 3.81 -6.71 8.30
N ARG A 7 3.86 -6.40 7.00
CA ARG A 7 3.37 -5.14 6.46
C ARG A 7 1.95 -5.33 5.93
N LEU A 8 0.98 -5.02 6.79
CA LEU A 8 -0.45 -5.07 6.45
C LEU A 8 -0.95 -3.71 5.98
N LEU A 9 -1.61 -3.69 4.82
CA LEU A 9 -2.33 -2.51 4.33
C LEU A 9 -3.84 -2.77 4.44
N SER A 10 -4.55 -1.97 5.25
CA SER A 10 -6.01 -2.00 5.32
C SER A 10 -6.57 -0.72 4.68
N CYS A 11 -7.22 -0.86 3.54
CA CYS A 11 -7.97 0.21 2.89
C CYS A 11 -9.40 0.22 3.44
N ASP A 12 -9.64 1.05 4.45
CA ASP A 12 -10.96 1.27 5.00
C ASP A 12 -11.64 2.43 4.25
N GLY A 13 -12.48 2.10 3.25
CA GLY A 13 -13.09 3.14 2.42
C GLY A 13 -13.78 2.64 1.17
N GLY A 14 -15.07 2.30 1.29
CA GLY A 14 -15.95 2.10 0.14
C GLY A 14 -16.18 3.40 -0.65
N GLY A 15 -16.25 3.28 -1.99
CA GLY A 15 -16.58 4.37 -2.91
C GLY A 15 -15.42 5.33 -3.20
N VAL A 16 -15.71 6.63 -3.34
CA VAL A 16 -14.73 7.67 -3.75
C VAL A 16 -13.54 7.83 -2.80
N ARG A 17 -13.70 7.47 -1.52
CA ARG A 17 -12.64 7.53 -0.51
C ARG A 17 -11.60 6.41 -0.67
N GLY A 18 -11.99 5.26 -1.23
CA GLY A 18 -11.07 4.18 -1.57
C GLY A 18 -10.09 4.58 -2.67
N LEU A 19 -10.52 5.45 -3.60
CA LEU A 19 -9.64 6.01 -4.63
C LEU A 19 -8.58 6.93 -4.04
N SER A 20 -8.93 7.75 -3.04
CA SER A 20 -7.97 8.59 -2.32
C SER A 20 -6.89 7.75 -1.63
N SER A 21 -7.27 6.63 -1.00
CA SER A 21 -6.31 5.70 -0.38
C SER A 21 -5.36 5.08 -1.40
N LEU A 22 -5.87 4.71 -2.59
CA LEU A 22 -5.04 4.20 -3.70
C LEU A 22 -4.07 5.26 -4.23
N MET A 23 -4.50 6.52 -4.36
CA MET A 23 -3.63 7.62 -4.77
C MET A 23 -2.52 7.89 -3.75
N ILE A 24 -2.84 7.85 -2.46
CA ILE A 24 -1.85 7.99 -1.38
C ILE A 24 -0.85 6.83 -1.43
N LEU A 25 -1.33 5.59 -1.60
CA LEU A 25 -0.47 4.41 -1.73
C LEU A 25 0.48 4.52 -2.92
N GLN A 26 -0.02 4.97 -4.07
CA GLN A 26 0.79 5.17 -5.27
C GLN A 26 1.87 6.24 -5.05
N ASN A 27 1.52 7.38 -4.45
CA ASN A 27 2.50 8.40 -4.09
C ASN A 27 3.53 7.89 -3.08
N LEU A 28 3.13 7.01 -2.14
CA LEU A 28 4.03 6.40 -1.19
C LEU A 28 5.05 5.50 -1.89
N MET A 29 4.63 4.67 -2.85
CA MET A 29 5.56 3.85 -3.66
C MET A 29 6.56 4.72 -4.43
N PHE A 30 6.10 5.81 -5.03
CA PHE A 30 6.97 6.79 -5.70
C PHE A 30 7.93 7.51 -4.73
N THR A 31 7.54 7.68 -3.47
CA THR A 31 8.41 8.28 -2.45
C THR A 31 9.48 7.31 -1.97
N ILE A 32 9.19 6.00 -1.99
CA ILE A 32 10.16 4.95 -1.65
C ILE A 32 11.25 4.86 -2.72
N ASP A 33 10.85 4.77 -3.99
CA ASP A 33 11.77 4.77 -5.12
C ASP A 33 11.14 5.55 -6.29
N PRO A 34 11.66 6.74 -6.62
CA PRO A 34 11.12 7.54 -7.71
C PRO A 34 11.54 7.02 -9.10
N ASP A 35 12.65 6.31 -9.21
CA ASP A 35 13.18 5.79 -10.47
C ASP A 35 12.59 4.41 -10.80
N SER A 36 12.32 3.60 -9.79
CA SER A 36 11.70 2.28 -9.92
C SER A 36 10.71 1.99 -8.78
N PRO A 37 9.53 2.64 -8.76
CA PRO A 37 8.57 2.49 -7.68
C PRO A 37 8.20 1.01 -7.50
N PRO A 38 8.41 0.44 -6.30
CA PRO A 38 8.08 -0.95 -6.05
C PRO A 38 6.58 -1.16 -6.14
N LYS A 39 6.15 -2.37 -6.50
CA LYS A 39 4.72 -2.67 -6.46
C LYS A 39 4.29 -2.76 -4.99
N PRO A 40 3.09 -2.29 -4.64
CA PRO A 40 2.57 -2.43 -3.29
C PRO A 40 2.57 -3.89 -2.82
N CYS A 41 2.34 -4.85 -3.73
CA CYS A 41 2.35 -6.28 -3.42
C CYS A 41 3.75 -6.86 -3.13
N ASP A 42 4.82 -6.19 -3.58
CA ASP A 42 6.20 -6.56 -3.22
C ASP A 42 6.60 -6.00 -1.84
N TYR A 43 5.79 -5.07 -1.30
CA TYR A 43 6.07 -4.34 -0.07
C TYR A 43 5.10 -4.65 1.08
N PHE A 44 3.87 -5.01 0.76
CA PHE A 44 2.82 -5.39 1.71
C PHE A 44 2.46 -6.85 1.52
N ASP A 45 2.61 -7.64 2.59
CA ASP A 45 2.31 -9.07 2.61
C ASP A 45 0.81 -9.35 2.44
N MET A 46 -0.03 -8.41 2.87
CA MET A 46 -1.48 -8.54 2.76
C MET A 46 -2.15 -7.17 2.63
N ILE A 47 -3.01 -7.06 1.62
CA ILE A 47 -3.83 -5.88 1.34
C ILE A 47 -5.29 -6.28 1.56
N TYR A 48 -5.93 -5.70 2.56
CA TYR A 48 -7.35 -5.89 2.87
C TYR A 48 -8.14 -4.63 2.55
N GLY A 49 -9.35 -4.78 2.02
CA GLY A 49 -10.28 -3.68 1.80
C GLY A 49 -11.63 -4.01 2.40
N HIS A 50 -12.17 -3.11 3.23
CA HIS A 50 -13.56 -3.21 3.68
C HIS A 50 -14.46 -2.47 2.68
N GLN A 51 -15.55 -3.12 2.27
CA GLN A 51 -16.55 -2.55 1.36
C GLN A 51 -17.45 -1.54 2.08
#